data_AF-A0A239SGI0-F1
#
_entry.id   AF-A0A239SGI0-F1
#
_cell.length_a   1.000
_cell.length_b   1.000
_cell.length_c   1.000
_cell.angle_alpha   90.00
_cell.angle_beta   90.00
_cell.angle_gamma   90.00
#
_symmetry.space_group_name_H-M   'P 1'
#
loop_
_entity.id
_entity.type
_entity.pdbx_description
1 polymer ?
#
loop_
_entity_poly.entity_id
_entity_poly.type
_entity_poly.pdbx_seq_one_letter_code
_entity_poly.pdbx_strand_id
1 'polypeptide(L)'
;MVEQFREYAREVREMMPNESWANHVYTLAVRVLNSQFGNDWLERHIFASDNQSPFFRNVDAAAGDEALHRARVVDLAETIINLRKVPGLIDVLHEMKLGHIEDRFAELEVAKMLVMAGSRVNFVTPGGPRGSSYDLEIATSAGKVCADVKCKVESSPSPSSSAILNTLKGARTQLPNDQMGAFFLKCPQSWAPDGDIKPPLSEMLEQAAFEFLRGTQRVVAIVMYFNIVLPMNGGLGVYNVYQQMLNSRHRFGGDQVPVLPLKHEPFIAPRPDWVRLADVFDHPTTQPHTAAFEAGAAAID
;
A
#
# COMPACT_ATOMS: atom_id res chain seq x y z
N MET A 1 9.60 17.20 13.70
CA MET A 1 8.44 16.44 13.16
C MET A 1 7.97 15.39 14.14
N VAL A 2 8.79 14.40 14.50
CA VAL A 2 8.37 13.41 15.52
C VAL A 2 7.86 14.12 16.78
N GLU A 3 8.53 15.21 17.18
CA GLU A 3 8.06 16.09 18.26
C GLU A 3 6.64 16.65 18.10
N GLN A 4 6.23 17.05 16.90
CA GLN A 4 4.87 17.55 16.67
C GLN A 4 3.84 16.42 16.87
N PHE A 5 4.15 15.21 16.41
CA PHE A 5 3.27 14.06 16.66
C PHE A 5 3.28 13.63 18.12
N ARG A 6 4.39 13.77 18.84
CA ARG A 6 4.47 13.55 20.29
C ARG A 6 3.58 14.53 21.05
N GLU A 7 3.55 15.78 20.63
CA GLU A 7 2.64 16.79 21.18
C GLU A 7 1.18 16.41 20.93
N TYR A 8 0.81 16.06 19.68
CA TYR A 8 -0.54 15.57 19.39
C TYR A 8 -0.91 14.31 20.17
N ALA A 9 0.03 13.38 20.34
CA ALA A 9 -0.17 12.16 21.12
C ALA A 9 -0.43 12.48 22.61
N ARG A 10 0.29 13.45 23.18
CA ARG A 10 0.07 13.93 24.55
C ARG A 10 -1.33 14.51 24.71
N GLU A 11 -1.73 15.41 23.81
CA GLU A 11 -3.06 16.01 23.84
C GLU A 11 -4.19 14.97 23.69
N VAL A 12 -4.02 13.96 22.83
CA VAL A 12 -4.98 12.86 22.69
C VAL A 12 -5.11 12.05 23.98
N ARG A 13 -3.99 11.77 24.67
CA ARG A 13 -4.02 11.09 25.98
C ARG A 13 -4.70 11.93 27.06
N GLU A 14 -4.43 13.24 27.09
CA GLU A 14 -5.05 14.16 28.07
C GLU A 14 -6.55 14.31 27.84
N MET A 15 -6.98 14.34 26.58
CA MET A 15 -8.40 14.46 26.21
C MET A 15 -9.21 13.20 26.55
N MET A 16 -8.57 12.03 26.52
CA MET A 16 -9.24 10.73 26.66
C MET A 16 -8.44 9.77 27.56
N PRO A 17 -8.24 10.09 28.84
CA PRO A 17 -7.29 9.38 29.71
C PRO A 17 -7.67 7.92 29.99
N ASN A 18 -8.97 7.58 29.88
CA ASN A 18 -9.49 6.24 30.20
C ASN A 18 -9.75 5.37 28.96
N GLU A 19 -9.43 5.87 27.76
CA GLU A 19 -9.63 5.15 26.52
C GLU A 19 -8.55 4.09 26.27
N SER A 20 -8.90 3.09 25.47
CA SER A 20 -7.93 2.05 25.09
C SER A 20 -6.78 2.61 24.25
N TRP A 21 -5.65 1.91 24.27
CA TRP A 21 -4.50 2.25 23.42
C TRP A 21 -4.84 2.37 21.93
N ALA A 22 -5.62 1.42 21.41
CA ALA A 22 -6.07 1.43 20.02
C ALA A 22 -6.90 2.69 19.71
N ASN A 23 -7.73 3.15 20.65
CA ASN A 23 -8.51 4.38 20.51
C ASN A 23 -7.61 5.62 20.47
N HIS A 24 -6.53 5.65 21.26
CA HIS A 24 -5.52 6.73 21.20
C HIS A 24 -4.83 6.77 19.84
N VAL A 25 -4.33 5.63 19.36
CA VAL A 25 -3.63 5.54 18.06
C VAL A 25 -4.55 5.95 16.91
N TYR A 26 -5.78 5.43 16.90
CA TYR A 26 -6.78 5.80 15.89
C TYR A 26 -7.11 7.30 15.93
N THR A 27 -7.28 7.88 17.12
CA THR A 27 -7.59 9.31 17.26
C THR A 27 -6.42 10.20 16.84
N LEU A 28 -5.19 9.78 17.13
CA LEU A 28 -3.99 10.45 16.61
C LEU A 28 -3.95 10.39 15.08
N ALA A 29 -4.24 9.23 14.48
CA ALA A 29 -4.31 9.08 13.03
C ALA A 29 -5.37 10.02 12.40
N VAL A 30 -6.58 10.04 12.96
CA VAL A 30 -7.65 10.98 12.57
C VAL A 30 -7.17 12.42 12.62
N ARG A 31 -6.47 12.82 13.69
CA ARG A 31 -5.95 14.19 13.82
C ARG A 31 -4.89 14.51 12.77
N VAL A 32 -4.00 13.57 12.46
CA VAL A 32 -3.04 13.70 11.36
C VAL A 32 -3.77 13.91 10.04
N LEU A 33 -4.76 13.06 9.73
CA LEU A 33 -5.55 13.18 8.50
C LEU A 33 -6.34 14.49 8.46
N ASN A 34 -6.90 14.95 9.58
CA ASN A 34 -7.60 16.24 9.66
C ASN A 34 -6.67 17.39 9.25
N SER A 35 -5.42 17.38 9.75
CA SER A 35 -4.44 18.41 9.41
C SER A 35 -4.07 18.43 7.92
N GLN A 36 -4.22 17.31 7.23
CA GLN A 36 -3.93 17.19 5.80
C GLN A 36 -5.14 17.49 4.92
N PHE A 37 -6.29 16.91 5.26
CA PHE A 37 -7.47 16.88 4.41
C PHE A 37 -8.58 17.85 4.83
N GLY A 38 -8.61 18.27 6.09
CA GLY A 38 -9.68 19.09 6.67
C GLY A 38 -10.88 18.28 7.14
N ASN A 39 -11.71 18.91 7.99
CA ASN A 39 -12.81 18.23 8.67
C ASN A 39 -13.87 17.68 7.70
N ASP A 40 -14.24 18.48 6.69
CA ASP A 40 -15.25 18.09 5.70
C ASP A 40 -14.88 16.80 4.95
N TRP A 41 -13.58 16.60 4.70
CA TRP A 41 -13.09 15.37 4.07
C TRP A 41 -13.21 14.18 5.03
N LEU A 42 -12.87 14.36 6.31
CA LEU A 42 -13.02 13.29 7.31
C LEU A 42 -14.48 12.90 7.51
N GLU A 43 -15.37 13.87 7.61
CA GLU A 43 -16.81 13.61 7.72
C GLU A 43 -17.30 12.77 6.55
N ARG A 44 -16.87 13.09 5.32
CA ARG A 44 -17.29 12.37 4.11
C ARG A 44 -16.67 10.99 3.94
N HIS A 45 -15.40 10.82 4.30
CA HIS A 45 -14.63 9.62 3.90
C HIS A 45 -14.28 8.69 5.06
N ILE A 46 -14.29 9.20 6.29
CA ILE A 46 -13.89 8.44 7.49
C ILE A 46 -15.07 8.23 8.43
N PHE A 47 -15.88 9.28 8.68
CA PHE A 47 -16.96 9.23 9.66
C PHE A 47 -18.35 8.94 9.08
N ALA A 48 -18.57 9.26 7.80
CA ALA A 48 -19.85 9.04 7.13
C ALA A 48 -20.34 7.61 7.32
N SER A 49 -21.57 7.48 7.81
CA SER A 49 -22.26 6.20 7.98
C SER A 49 -23.05 5.78 6.74
N ASP A 50 -22.98 6.55 5.65
CA ASP A 50 -23.69 6.27 4.41
C ASP A 50 -22.78 5.61 3.36
N ASN A 51 -23.40 5.06 2.32
CA ASN A 51 -22.71 4.29 1.28
C ASN A 51 -21.84 5.17 0.35
N GLN A 52 -21.62 6.45 0.68
CA GLN A 52 -20.93 7.39 -0.21
C GLN A 52 -19.41 7.18 -0.26
N SER A 53 -18.82 6.46 0.71
CA SER A 53 -17.38 6.14 0.68
C SER A 53 -17.07 4.73 1.25
N PRO A 54 -17.27 3.66 0.47
CA PRO A 54 -17.08 2.29 0.94
C PRO A 54 -15.60 1.89 1.11
N PHE A 55 -14.65 2.75 0.73
CA PHE A 55 -13.23 2.36 0.75
C PHE A 55 -12.69 2.18 2.17
N PHE A 56 -12.95 3.13 3.07
CA PHE A 56 -12.53 3.01 4.46
C PHE A 56 -13.53 2.22 5.31
N ARG A 57 -14.78 2.06 4.86
CA ARG A 57 -15.82 1.33 5.58
C ARG A 57 -16.41 0.25 4.68
N ASN A 58 -16.23 -1.02 5.01
CA ASN A 58 -16.80 -2.09 4.22
C ASN A 58 -18.30 -2.21 4.54
N VAL A 59 -19.11 -1.45 3.81
CA VAL A 59 -20.56 -1.27 4.02
C VAL A 59 -21.33 -2.60 4.15
N ASP A 60 -20.81 -3.69 3.59
CA ASP A 60 -21.43 -5.02 3.60
C ASP A 60 -20.88 -5.99 4.67
N ALA A 61 -20.01 -5.54 5.58
CA ALA A 61 -19.26 -6.44 6.47
C ALA A 61 -19.84 -6.60 7.89
N ALA A 62 -19.79 -7.84 8.39
CA ALA A 62 -20.14 -8.23 9.76
C ALA A 62 -19.15 -7.66 10.81
N ALA A 63 -19.43 -7.94 12.11
CA ALA A 63 -18.56 -7.59 13.23
C ALA A 63 -17.09 -7.99 12.95
N GLY A 64 -16.24 -7.00 12.67
CA GLY A 64 -14.91 -7.16 12.07
C GLY A 64 -14.51 -5.96 11.19
N ASP A 65 -15.51 -5.21 10.68
CA ASP A 65 -15.29 -4.04 9.81
C ASP A 65 -14.66 -2.83 10.53
N GLU A 66 -15.05 -2.55 11.77
CA GLU A 66 -14.50 -1.40 12.51
C GLU A 66 -12.99 -1.50 12.69
N ALA A 67 -12.49 -2.72 12.92
CA ALA A 67 -11.08 -2.96 13.11
C ALA A 67 -10.30 -2.76 11.79
N LEU A 68 -10.84 -3.25 10.66
CA LEU A 68 -10.29 -3.03 9.32
C LEU A 68 -10.27 -1.53 8.96
N HIS A 69 -11.39 -0.85 9.20
CA HIS A 69 -11.51 0.60 9.04
C HIS A 69 -10.39 1.33 9.79
N ARG A 70 -10.28 1.07 11.10
CA ARG A 70 -9.26 1.69 11.96
C ARG A 70 -7.85 1.41 11.47
N ALA A 71 -7.56 0.17 11.09
CA ALA A 71 -6.27 -0.21 10.53
C ALA A 71 -5.94 0.58 9.26
N ARG A 72 -6.88 0.72 8.31
CA ARG A 72 -6.68 1.52 7.08
C ARG A 72 -6.48 3.01 7.37
N VAL A 73 -7.22 3.57 8.32
CA VAL A 73 -7.07 4.98 8.74
C VAL A 73 -5.70 5.23 9.36
N VAL A 74 -5.25 4.35 10.25
CA VAL A 74 -3.91 4.41 10.85
C VAL A 74 -2.84 4.24 9.77
N ASP A 75 -3.00 3.27 8.88
CA ASP A 75 -2.04 3.00 7.80
C ASP A 75 -1.91 4.18 6.83
N LEU A 76 -3.02 4.84 6.48
CA LEU A 76 -2.98 6.06 5.67
C LEU A 76 -2.16 7.15 6.36
N ALA A 77 -2.46 7.42 7.64
CA ALA A 77 -1.79 8.47 8.39
C ALA A 77 -0.28 8.20 8.51
N GLU A 78 0.10 6.98 8.87
CA GLU A 78 1.50 6.56 8.93
C GLU A 78 2.18 6.67 7.56
N THR A 79 1.52 6.23 6.50
CA THR A 79 2.07 6.28 5.13
C THR A 79 2.34 7.72 4.69
N ILE A 80 1.39 8.64 4.91
CA ILE A 80 1.57 10.06 4.56
C ILE A 80 2.76 10.67 5.33
N ILE A 81 2.88 10.38 6.62
CA ILE A 81 3.97 10.89 7.46
C ILE A 81 5.33 10.43 6.90
N ASN A 82 5.45 9.14 6.61
CA ASN A 82 6.71 8.54 6.18
C ASN A 82 7.07 8.91 4.75
N LEU A 83 6.10 9.07 3.86
CA LEU A 83 6.32 9.42 2.46
C LEU A 83 6.43 10.93 2.22
N ARG A 84 6.27 11.79 3.23
CA ARG A 84 6.25 13.27 3.06
C ARG A 84 7.42 13.90 2.28
N LYS A 85 8.56 13.21 2.23
CA LYS A 85 9.79 13.66 1.53
C LYS A 85 9.89 13.12 0.11
N VAL A 86 8.99 12.22 -0.28
CA VAL A 86 8.90 11.66 -1.62
C VAL A 86 8.34 12.75 -2.55
N PRO A 87 9.08 13.14 -3.60
CA PRO A 87 8.60 14.12 -4.58
C PRO A 87 7.26 13.71 -5.18
N GLY A 88 6.39 14.69 -5.45
CA GLY A 88 5.07 14.48 -6.05
C GLY A 88 3.97 14.01 -5.10
N LEU A 89 4.26 13.69 -3.83
CA LEU A 89 3.23 13.26 -2.87
C LEU A 89 2.08 14.28 -2.76
N ILE A 90 2.39 15.58 -2.81
CA ILE A 90 1.37 16.62 -2.64
C ILE A 90 0.25 16.53 -3.69
N ASP A 91 0.57 16.09 -4.91
CA ASP A 91 -0.40 15.94 -5.98
C ASP A 91 -1.30 14.72 -5.72
N VAL A 92 -0.72 13.61 -5.24
CA VAL A 92 -1.50 12.44 -4.80
C VAL A 92 -2.48 12.81 -3.69
N LEU A 93 -2.04 13.57 -2.69
CA LEU A 93 -2.91 14.05 -1.62
C LEU A 93 -3.96 15.05 -2.11
N HIS A 94 -3.64 15.84 -3.13
CA HIS A 94 -4.61 16.73 -3.77
C HIS A 94 -5.71 15.94 -4.47
N GLU A 95 -5.37 14.92 -5.26
CA GLU A 95 -6.35 14.05 -5.93
C GLU A 95 -7.22 13.29 -4.92
N MET A 96 -6.64 12.84 -3.79
CA MET A 96 -7.43 12.28 -2.68
C MET A 96 -8.43 13.29 -2.09
N LYS A 97 -8.08 14.58 -2.00
CA LYS A 97 -9.06 15.62 -1.58
C LYS A 97 -10.22 15.76 -2.57
N LEU A 98 -9.95 15.53 -3.86
CA LEU A 98 -10.95 15.58 -4.92
C LEU A 98 -11.84 14.32 -4.99
N GLY A 99 -11.54 13.29 -4.19
CA GLY A 99 -12.34 12.07 -4.07
C GLY A 99 -11.74 10.84 -4.75
N HIS A 100 -10.55 10.95 -5.33
CA HIS A 100 -9.80 9.81 -5.88
C HIS A 100 -9.12 9.05 -4.73
N ILE A 101 -9.91 8.33 -3.92
CA ILE A 101 -9.42 7.73 -2.68
C ILE A 101 -8.71 6.41 -2.95
N GLU A 102 -9.40 5.44 -3.54
CA GLU A 102 -8.93 4.04 -3.63
C GLU A 102 -7.71 3.90 -4.55
N ASP A 103 -7.71 4.58 -5.69
CA ASP A 103 -6.61 4.55 -6.65
C ASP A 103 -5.36 5.25 -6.09
N ARG A 104 -5.50 6.44 -5.51
CA ARG A 104 -4.38 7.14 -4.88
C ARG A 104 -3.88 6.42 -3.63
N PHE A 105 -4.76 5.77 -2.87
CA PHE A 105 -4.34 4.93 -1.74
C PHE A 105 -3.48 3.75 -2.19
N ALA A 106 -3.84 3.09 -3.30
CA ALA A 106 -3.01 2.03 -3.88
C ALA A 106 -1.61 2.53 -4.29
N GLU A 107 -1.50 3.75 -4.83
CA GLU A 107 -0.21 4.37 -5.12
C GLU A 107 0.64 4.62 -3.87
N LEU A 108 0.01 5.09 -2.79
CA LEU A 108 0.67 5.27 -1.50
C LEU A 108 1.17 3.94 -0.93
N GLU A 109 0.39 2.86 -1.04
CA GLU A 109 0.80 1.51 -0.62
C GLU A 109 2.02 1.01 -1.41
N VAL A 110 2.01 1.19 -2.73
CA VAL A 110 3.14 0.80 -3.60
C VAL A 110 4.39 1.59 -3.25
N ALA A 111 4.26 2.92 -3.08
CA ALA A 111 5.37 3.76 -2.65
C ALA A 111 5.90 3.36 -1.27
N LYS A 112 5.01 3.03 -0.31
CA LYS A 112 5.38 2.48 1.00
C LYS A 112 6.20 1.20 0.85
N MET A 113 5.72 0.20 0.10
CA MET A 113 6.45 -1.05 -0.12
C MET A 113 7.85 -0.80 -0.69
N LEU A 114 7.96 0.06 -1.70
CA LEU A 114 9.23 0.38 -2.35
C LEU A 114 10.20 1.09 -1.41
N VAL A 115 9.75 2.11 -0.66
CA VAL A 115 10.58 2.84 0.30
C VAL A 115 11.03 1.94 1.46
N MET A 116 10.14 1.08 1.95
CA MET A 116 10.46 0.08 2.97
C MET A 116 11.50 -0.93 2.46
N ALA A 117 11.44 -1.31 1.18
CA ALA A 117 12.45 -2.13 0.52
C ALA A 117 13.76 -1.39 0.18
N GLY A 118 13.87 -0.10 0.53
CA GLY A 118 15.07 0.71 0.31
C GLY A 118 15.16 1.37 -1.07
N SER A 119 14.14 1.23 -1.92
CA SER A 119 14.08 1.87 -3.23
C SER A 119 13.84 3.37 -3.10
N ARG A 120 14.41 4.15 -4.04
CA ARG A 120 14.04 5.57 -4.21
C ARG A 120 12.89 5.64 -5.20
N VAL A 121 11.86 6.40 -4.82
CA VAL A 121 10.65 6.59 -5.60
C VAL A 121 10.30 8.06 -5.72
N ASN A 122 9.63 8.43 -6.80
CA ASN A 122 8.95 9.72 -6.97
C ASN A 122 7.53 9.45 -7.48
N PHE A 123 6.54 10.19 -6.99
CA PHE A 123 5.23 10.26 -7.63
C PHE A 123 5.29 11.16 -8.85
N VAL A 124 4.52 10.82 -9.87
CA VAL A 124 4.45 11.53 -11.15
C VAL A 124 3.06 12.09 -11.31
N THR A 125 2.96 13.41 -11.52
CA THR A 125 1.69 14.06 -11.83
C THR A 125 1.20 13.62 -13.21
N PRO A 126 0.06 12.94 -13.34
CA PRO A 126 -0.46 12.55 -14.65
C PRO A 126 -0.88 13.81 -15.42
N GLY A 127 -0.22 14.11 -16.53
CA GLY A 127 -0.58 15.31 -17.32
C GLY A 127 -0.14 15.28 -18.78
N GLY A 128 0.54 14.22 -19.21
CA GLY A 128 1.05 14.10 -20.57
C GLY A 128 0.14 13.32 -21.53
N PRO A 129 0.43 13.37 -22.84
CA PRO A 129 -0.15 12.46 -23.82
C PRO A 129 0.10 10.98 -23.44
N ARG A 130 -0.62 10.05 -24.09
CA ARG A 130 -0.41 8.60 -23.90
C ARG A 130 1.08 8.24 -23.96
N GLY A 131 1.55 7.44 -23.00
CA GLY A 131 2.97 7.11 -22.82
C GLY A 131 3.69 7.98 -21.79
N SER A 132 2.99 8.91 -21.13
CA SER A 132 3.53 9.73 -20.04
C SER A 132 2.55 9.85 -18.86
N SER A 133 1.64 8.88 -18.73
CA SER A 133 0.57 8.88 -17.72
C SER A 133 0.74 7.67 -16.79
N TYR A 134 1.90 7.58 -16.15
CA TYR A 134 2.23 6.57 -15.16
C TYR A 134 2.35 7.24 -13.79
N ASP A 135 2.28 6.48 -12.71
CA ASP A 135 2.08 7.02 -11.36
C ASP A 135 3.39 7.22 -10.59
N LEU A 136 4.40 6.39 -10.88
CA LEU A 136 5.64 6.33 -10.10
C LEU A 136 6.89 6.23 -10.98
N GLU A 137 7.97 6.88 -10.56
CA GLU A 137 9.33 6.58 -11.02
C GLU A 137 10.10 5.82 -9.93
N ILE A 138 10.71 4.70 -10.29
CA ILE A 138 11.46 3.83 -9.38
C ILE A 138 12.91 3.76 -9.82
N ALA A 139 13.84 4.06 -8.92
CA ALA A 139 15.26 3.85 -9.18
C ALA A 139 15.65 2.39 -8.92
N THR A 140 16.19 1.71 -9.92
CA THR A 140 16.76 0.35 -9.82
C THR A 140 18.25 0.38 -10.20
N SER A 141 18.96 -0.73 -10.00
CA SER A 141 20.35 -0.88 -10.47
C SER A 141 20.48 -0.82 -11.99
N ALA A 142 19.43 -1.20 -12.73
CA ALA A 142 19.38 -1.14 -14.20
C ALA A 142 18.97 0.25 -14.72
N GLY A 143 18.57 1.16 -13.83
CA GLY A 143 18.10 2.50 -14.17
C GLY A 143 16.67 2.77 -13.73
N LYS A 144 16.06 3.80 -14.32
CA LYS A 144 14.73 4.29 -13.95
C LYS A 144 13.63 3.43 -14.57
N VAL A 145 12.68 2.98 -13.75
CA VAL A 145 11.49 2.25 -14.17
C VAL A 145 10.26 3.14 -13.95
N CYS A 146 9.45 3.32 -15.00
CA CYS A 146 8.16 4.00 -14.95
C CYS A 146 7.09 2.97 -14.55
N ALA A 147 6.44 3.18 -13.42
CA ALA A 147 5.48 2.24 -12.87
C ALA A 147 4.06 2.81 -12.91
N ASP A 148 3.12 1.96 -13.31
CA ASP A 148 1.70 2.24 -13.32
C ASP A 148 1.00 1.33 -12.32
N VAL A 149 0.18 1.93 -11.47
CA VAL A 149 -0.56 1.28 -10.39
C VAL A 149 -1.99 1.06 -10.84
N LYS A 150 -2.47 -0.15 -10.63
CA LYS A 150 -3.84 -0.55 -10.96
C LYS A 150 -4.45 -1.19 -9.73
N CYS A 151 -5.66 -0.76 -9.40
CA CYS A 151 -6.46 -1.37 -8.36
C CYS A 151 -7.61 -2.15 -8.97
N LYS A 152 -7.83 -3.39 -8.52
CA LYS A 152 -9.13 -4.04 -8.67
C LYS A 152 -9.97 -3.67 -7.45
N VAL A 153 -11.15 -3.10 -7.70
CA VAL A 153 -12.07 -2.67 -6.65
C VAL A 153 -12.32 -3.83 -5.68
N GLU A 154 -12.31 -3.56 -4.38
CA GLU A 154 -12.53 -4.58 -3.34
C GLU A 154 -13.87 -5.32 -3.48
N SER A 155 -14.89 -4.66 -4.06
CA SER A 155 -16.19 -5.23 -4.38
C SER A 155 -16.22 -6.07 -5.66
N SER A 156 -15.09 -6.18 -6.38
CA SER A 156 -15.01 -6.98 -7.60
C SER A 156 -15.34 -8.45 -7.30
N PRO A 157 -16.14 -9.10 -8.15
CA PRO A 157 -16.41 -10.53 -8.04
C PRO A 157 -15.12 -11.35 -8.15
N SER A 158 -15.27 -12.67 -7.93
CA SER A 158 -14.23 -13.70 -7.92
C SER A 158 -13.08 -13.46 -8.91
N PRO A 159 -11.84 -13.82 -8.53
CA PRO A 159 -10.65 -13.62 -9.35
C PRO A 159 -10.82 -14.19 -10.76
N SER A 160 -10.35 -13.43 -11.76
CA SER A 160 -10.42 -13.82 -13.17
C SER A 160 -9.15 -13.46 -13.93
N SER A 161 -8.48 -14.48 -14.46
CA SER A 161 -7.26 -14.34 -15.27
C SER A 161 -7.47 -13.41 -16.48
N SER A 162 -8.61 -13.55 -17.19
CA SER A 162 -8.91 -12.72 -18.36
C SER A 162 -9.19 -11.26 -17.98
N ALA A 163 -9.82 -11.01 -16.83
CA ALA A 163 -10.05 -9.66 -16.33
C ALA A 163 -8.74 -8.96 -15.93
N ILE A 164 -7.78 -9.70 -15.38
CA ILE A 164 -6.43 -9.18 -15.06
C ILE A 164 -5.68 -8.87 -16.36
N LEU A 165 -5.65 -9.83 -17.29
CA LEU A 165 -4.99 -9.68 -18.58
C LEU A 165 -5.53 -8.47 -19.37
N ASN A 166 -6.85 -8.28 -19.38
CA ASN A 166 -7.48 -7.14 -20.06
C ASN A 166 -7.10 -5.80 -19.41
N THR A 167 -7.03 -5.74 -18.08
CA THR A 167 -6.54 -4.54 -17.37
C THR A 167 -5.11 -4.22 -17.77
N LEU A 168 -4.20 -5.20 -17.76
CA LEU A 168 -2.80 -5.00 -18.14
C LEU A 168 -2.67 -4.58 -19.62
N LYS A 169 -3.41 -5.22 -20.53
CA LYS A 169 -3.43 -4.87 -21.96
C LYS A 169 -3.91 -3.43 -22.20
N GLY A 170 -4.95 -3.00 -21.50
CA GLY A 170 -5.47 -1.63 -21.58
C GLY A 170 -4.45 -0.59 -21.05
N ALA A 171 -3.85 -0.88 -19.89
CA ALA A 171 -2.90 0.00 -19.22
C ALA A 171 -1.54 0.09 -19.93
N ARG A 172 -1.17 -0.91 -20.75
CA ARG A 172 0.14 -0.95 -21.48
C ARG A 172 0.51 0.37 -22.17
N THR A 173 -0.47 1.08 -22.71
CA THR A 173 -0.25 2.34 -23.46
C THR A 173 -0.01 3.57 -22.58
N GLN A 174 -0.24 3.46 -21.27
CA GLN A 174 0.08 4.51 -20.28
C GLN A 174 1.59 4.60 -20.04
N LEU A 175 2.28 3.46 -20.11
CA LEU A 175 3.74 3.38 -19.95
C LEU A 175 4.48 3.87 -21.20
N PRO A 176 5.61 4.58 -21.03
CA PRO A 176 6.46 5.03 -22.13
C PRO A 176 6.96 3.86 -22.96
N ASN A 177 7.10 4.07 -24.27
CA ASN A 177 7.54 2.99 -25.15
C ASN A 177 9.02 2.70 -24.93
N ASP A 178 9.84 3.75 -24.85
CA ASP A 178 11.31 3.80 -24.87
C ASP A 178 11.98 3.73 -23.49
N GLN A 179 11.22 3.52 -22.42
CA GLN A 179 11.74 3.36 -21.06
C GLN A 179 11.20 2.09 -20.41
N MET A 180 11.91 1.60 -19.39
CA MET A 180 11.48 0.43 -18.63
C MET A 180 10.14 0.70 -17.95
N GLY A 181 9.15 -0.15 -18.22
CA GLY A 181 7.83 -0.08 -17.60
C GLY A 181 7.63 -1.16 -16.53
N ALA A 182 6.88 -0.88 -15.48
CA ALA A 182 6.39 -1.89 -14.55
C ALA A 182 4.91 -1.68 -14.23
N PHE A 183 4.22 -2.75 -13.85
CA PHE A 183 2.87 -2.66 -13.29
C PHE A 183 2.85 -3.10 -11.83
N PHE A 184 2.08 -2.39 -11.02
CA PHE A 184 1.66 -2.83 -9.69
C PHE A 184 0.15 -3.04 -9.73
N LEU A 185 -0.30 -4.26 -9.48
CA LEU A 185 -1.70 -4.62 -9.46
C LEU A 185 -2.11 -4.96 -8.03
N LYS A 186 -2.90 -4.08 -7.41
CA LYS A 186 -3.56 -4.37 -6.14
C LYS A 186 -4.68 -5.37 -6.36
N CYS A 187 -4.62 -6.48 -5.64
CA CYS A 187 -5.65 -7.49 -5.57
C CYS A 187 -6.50 -7.30 -4.30
N PRO A 188 -7.82 -7.54 -4.37
CA PRO A 188 -8.69 -7.48 -3.20
C PRO A 188 -8.24 -8.41 -2.09
N GLN A 189 -8.34 -7.97 -0.83
CA GLN A 189 -8.03 -8.84 0.33
C GLN A 189 -8.96 -10.07 0.33
N SER A 190 -10.19 -9.92 -0.15
CA SER A 190 -11.18 -11.01 -0.21
C SER A 190 -10.73 -12.23 -1.04
N TRP A 191 -9.77 -12.05 -1.94
CA TRP A 191 -9.21 -13.14 -2.73
C TRP A 191 -8.20 -13.99 -1.93
N ALA A 192 -7.59 -13.42 -0.89
CA ALA A 192 -6.63 -14.07 0.01
C ALA A 192 -6.93 -13.67 1.48
N PRO A 193 -8.08 -14.07 2.06
CA PRO A 193 -8.59 -13.53 3.32
C PRO A 193 -7.70 -13.83 4.53
N ASP A 194 -6.91 -14.90 4.48
CA ASP A 194 -5.92 -15.32 5.48
C ASP A 194 -4.52 -14.76 5.22
N GLY A 195 -4.36 -13.95 4.16
CA GLY A 195 -3.08 -13.43 3.71
C GLY A 195 -2.20 -14.43 2.98
N ASP A 196 -2.68 -15.66 2.77
CA ASP A 196 -1.97 -16.69 2.03
C ASP A 196 -2.43 -16.74 0.56
N ILE A 197 -1.48 -16.60 -0.37
CA ILE A 197 -1.75 -16.66 -1.81
C ILE A 197 -1.71 -18.14 -2.23
N LYS A 198 -2.82 -18.85 -2.00
CA LYS A 198 -2.92 -20.29 -2.25
C LYS A 198 -2.66 -20.67 -3.72
N PRO A 199 -2.19 -21.91 -3.99
CA PRO A 199 -1.77 -22.33 -5.33
C PRO A 199 -2.76 -21.99 -6.46
N PRO A 200 -4.06 -22.28 -6.37
CA PRO A 200 -4.99 -21.97 -7.46
C PRO A 200 -5.08 -20.47 -7.80
N LEU A 201 -4.94 -19.60 -6.80
CA LEU A 201 -4.91 -18.16 -7.01
C LEU A 201 -3.57 -17.73 -7.61
N SER A 202 -2.45 -18.18 -7.02
CA SER A 202 -1.11 -17.84 -7.52
C SER A 202 -0.90 -18.28 -8.97
N GLU A 203 -1.27 -19.50 -9.34
CA GLU A 203 -1.15 -20.03 -10.70
C GLU A 203 -1.97 -19.21 -11.70
N MET A 204 -3.17 -18.79 -11.32
CA MET A 204 -4.04 -17.96 -12.16
C MET A 204 -3.44 -16.55 -12.36
N LEU A 205 -2.89 -15.94 -11.31
CA LEU A 205 -2.19 -14.66 -11.35
C LEU A 205 -0.94 -14.73 -12.23
N GLU A 206 -0.11 -15.75 -12.02
CA GLU A 206 1.09 -16.02 -12.82
C GLU A 206 0.77 -16.22 -14.30
N GLN A 207 -0.26 -17.02 -14.60
CA GLN A 207 -0.66 -17.28 -15.98
C GLN A 207 -1.09 -15.99 -16.69
N ALA A 208 -1.85 -15.12 -16.02
CA ALA A 208 -2.28 -13.83 -16.58
C ALA A 208 -1.06 -12.91 -16.86
N ALA A 209 -0.15 -12.82 -15.89
CA ALA A 209 1.07 -12.02 -16.02
C ALA A 209 1.99 -12.56 -17.13
N PHE A 210 2.19 -13.88 -17.20
CA PHE A 210 3.01 -14.53 -18.21
C PHE A 210 2.47 -14.32 -19.62
N GLU A 211 1.16 -14.50 -19.82
CA GLU A 211 0.51 -14.26 -21.11
C GLU A 211 0.69 -12.81 -21.56
N PHE A 212 0.52 -11.85 -20.64
CA PHE A 212 0.75 -10.45 -20.93
C PHE A 212 2.22 -10.16 -21.31
N LEU A 213 3.17 -10.62 -20.49
CA LEU A 213 4.60 -10.34 -20.68
C LEU A 213 5.13 -10.93 -21.99
N ARG A 214 4.62 -12.08 -22.44
CA ARG A 214 4.93 -12.64 -23.77
C ARG A 214 4.60 -11.69 -24.92
N GLY A 215 3.62 -10.82 -24.76
CA GLY A 215 3.12 -9.90 -25.78
C GLY A 215 3.74 -8.49 -25.73
N THR A 216 4.76 -8.26 -24.90
CA THR A 216 5.38 -6.93 -24.76
C THR A 216 6.86 -7.00 -24.43
N GLN A 217 7.64 -6.06 -24.99
CA GLN A 217 9.05 -5.85 -24.64
C GLN A 217 9.27 -4.57 -23.81
N ARG A 218 8.19 -3.84 -23.52
CA ARG A 218 8.19 -2.55 -22.80
C ARG A 218 8.23 -2.72 -21.29
N VAL A 219 7.60 -3.79 -20.80
CA VAL A 219 7.38 -4.01 -19.38
C VAL A 219 8.45 -4.97 -18.88
N VAL A 220 9.17 -4.58 -17.83
CA VAL A 220 10.25 -5.37 -17.22
C VAL A 220 9.74 -6.24 -16.07
N ALA A 221 8.69 -5.80 -15.37
CA ALA A 221 8.10 -6.52 -14.25
C ALA A 221 6.60 -6.25 -14.09
N ILE A 222 5.89 -7.23 -13.53
CA ILE A 222 4.56 -7.08 -12.95
C ILE A 222 4.64 -7.50 -11.49
N VAL A 223 4.17 -6.65 -10.59
CA VAL A 223 3.98 -6.96 -9.18
C VAL A 223 2.49 -7.04 -8.91
N MET A 224 2.02 -8.19 -8.43
CA MET A 224 0.66 -8.37 -7.94
C MET A 224 0.74 -8.42 -6.42
N TYR A 225 -0.03 -7.59 -5.73
CA TYR A 225 0.08 -7.46 -4.28
C TYR A 225 -1.28 -7.37 -3.60
N PHE A 226 -1.30 -7.74 -2.34
CA PHE A 226 -2.45 -7.71 -1.45
C PHE A 226 -2.10 -6.86 -0.24
N ASN A 227 -3.03 -6.01 0.19
CA ASN A 227 -2.97 -5.35 1.49
C ASN A 227 -3.85 -6.16 2.45
N ILE A 228 -3.23 -6.88 3.38
CA ILE A 228 -3.92 -7.80 4.28
C ILE A 228 -3.92 -7.20 5.68
N VAL A 229 -5.08 -7.14 6.30
CA VAL A 229 -5.22 -6.80 7.72
C VAL A 229 -5.53 -8.06 8.52
N LEU A 230 -4.60 -8.46 9.38
CA LEU A 230 -4.74 -9.66 10.25
C LEU A 230 -4.62 -9.30 11.72
N PRO A 231 -5.35 -10.01 12.61
CA PRO A 231 -5.10 -9.97 14.05
C PRO A 231 -3.69 -10.41 14.42
N MET A 232 -3.06 -9.69 15.35
CA MET A 232 -1.69 -9.91 15.80
C MET A 232 -1.50 -9.47 17.25
N ASN A 233 -1.10 -10.38 18.15
CA ASN A 233 -0.68 -10.07 19.53
C ASN A 233 -1.58 -9.06 20.29
N GLY A 234 -2.91 -9.20 20.15
CA GLY A 234 -3.88 -8.31 20.80
C GLY A 234 -4.19 -7.01 20.04
N GLY A 235 -3.73 -6.86 18.81
CA GLY A 235 -4.08 -5.77 17.89
C GLY A 235 -4.32 -6.25 16.46
N LEU A 236 -4.31 -5.33 15.50
CA LEU A 236 -4.30 -5.61 14.07
C LEU A 236 -2.98 -5.15 13.46
N GLY A 237 -2.44 -5.94 12.54
CA GLY A 237 -1.34 -5.52 11.68
C GLY A 237 -1.80 -5.43 10.23
N VAL A 238 -1.20 -4.49 9.49
CA VAL A 238 -1.39 -4.31 8.05
C VAL A 238 -0.13 -4.79 7.34
N TYR A 239 -0.29 -5.74 6.43
CA TYR A 239 0.79 -6.37 5.67
C TYR A 239 0.59 -6.14 4.19
N ASN A 240 1.69 -6.03 3.46
CA ASN A 240 1.65 -6.17 2.02
C ASN A 240 2.32 -7.49 1.66
N VAL A 241 1.59 -8.37 0.98
CA VAL A 241 2.12 -9.60 0.40
C VAL A 241 2.13 -9.42 -1.11
N TYR A 242 3.22 -9.76 -1.77
CA TYR A 242 3.30 -9.61 -3.22
C TYR A 242 3.96 -10.80 -3.91
N GLN A 243 3.65 -10.90 -5.20
CA GLN A 243 4.31 -11.76 -6.16
C GLN A 243 4.81 -10.92 -7.33
N GLN A 244 6.06 -11.11 -7.73
CA GLN A 244 6.69 -10.37 -8.81
C GLN A 244 7.06 -11.31 -9.98
N MET A 245 6.58 -10.97 -11.17
CA MET A 245 6.85 -11.66 -12.43
C MET A 245 7.76 -10.81 -13.30
N LEU A 246 8.95 -11.32 -13.62
CA LEU A 246 9.97 -10.61 -14.41
C LEU A 246 9.87 -10.98 -15.88
N ASN A 247 10.10 -10.02 -16.77
CA ASN A 247 10.07 -10.23 -18.20
C ASN A 247 11.46 -10.44 -18.79
N SER A 248 11.84 -11.69 -19.04
CA SER A 248 13.11 -12.02 -19.71
C SER A 248 13.19 -11.59 -21.18
N ARG A 249 12.10 -11.07 -21.75
CA ARG A 249 12.01 -10.64 -23.17
C ARG A 249 11.98 -9.12 -23.34
N HIS A 250 12.17 -8.35 -22.27
CA HIS A 250 12.21 -6.90 -22.40
C HIS A 250 13.40 -6.43 -23.24
N ARG A 251 13.29 -5.25 -23.86
CA ARG A 251 14.33 -4.74 -24.78
C ARG A 251 15.48 -3.96 -24.13
N PHE A 252 15.43 -3.77 -22.82
CA PHE A 252 16.32 -2.87 -22.09
C PHE A 252 17.61 -3.53 -21.56
N GLY A 253 17.94 -4.73 -22.04
CA GLY A 253 19.10 -5.50 -21.59
C GLY A 253 18.78 -7.00 -21.48
N GLY A 254 19.82 -7.80 -21.18
CA GLY A 254 19.70 -9.25 -20.97
C GLY A 254 19.44 -9.68 -19.51
N ASP A 255 19.65 -8.78 -18.55
CA ASP A 255 19.47 -9.05 -17.13
C ASP A 255 18.03 -8.78 -16.69
N GLN A 256 17.54 -9.55 -15.72
CA GLN A 256 16.23 -9.30 -15.09
C GLN A 256 16.27 -8.01 -14.28
N VAL A 257 15.19 -7.22 -14.35
CA VAL A 257 15.06 -5.94 -13.63
C VAL A 257 13.96 -6.05 -12.55
N PRO A 258 14.29 -6.55 -11.34
CA PRO A 258 13.35 -6.52 -10.23
C PRO A 258 13.13 -5.09 -9.73
N VAL A 259 11.87 -4.74 -9.44
CA VAL A 259 11.48 -3.47 -8.81
C VAL A 259 11.29 -3.60 -7.30
N LEU A 260 11.09 -4.83 -6.83
CA LEU A 260 11.08 -5.22 -5.41
C LEU A 260 12.01 -6.43 -5.19
N PRO A 261 12.44 -6.71 -3.95
CA PRO A 261 13.22 -7.91 -3.62
C PRO A 261 12.58 -9.20 -4.15
N LEU A 262 13.38 -10.10 -4.71
CA LEU A 262 12.92 -11.39 -5.26
C LEU A 262 12.45 -12.35 -4.18
N LYS A 263 13.16 -12.36 -3.04
CA LYS A 263 12.74 -13.05 -1.83
C LYS A 263 11.97 -12.05 -0.99
N HIS A 264 10.67 -12.20 -0.96
CA HIS A 264 9.81 -11.44 -0.07
C HIS A 264 9.56 -12.28 1.18
N GLU A 265 9.99 -11.78 2.34
CA GLU A 265 9.39 -12.23 3.58
C GLU A 265 8.04 -11.51 3.69
N PRO A 266 6.92 -12.21 3.97
CA PRO A 266 5.60 -11.61 4.13
C PRO A 266 5.57 -10.45 5.14
N PHE A 267 6.62 -10.38 5.97
CA PHE A 267 6.89 -9.32 6.91
C PHE A 267 8.14 -8.53 6.51
N ILE A 268 7.95 -7.37 5.88
CA ILE A 268 9.00 -6.35 5.89
C ILE A 268 8.88 -5.64 7.23
N ALA A 269 9.76 -5.97 8.16
CA ALA A 269 9.90 -5.21 9.40
C ALA A 269 10.00 -3.73 9.06
N PRO A 270 9.18 -2.86 9.68
CA PRO A 270 9.29 -1.44 9.45
C PRO A 270 10.74 -1.03 9.69
N ARG A 271 11.31 -0.28 8.76
CA ARG A 271 12.66 0.23 8.92
C ARG A 271 12.75 1.02 10.23
N PRO A 272 13.92 1.09 10.89
CA PRO A 272 14.04 1.83 12.15
C PRO A 272 13.62 3.31 12.06
N ASP A 273 13.65 3.88 10.86
CA ASP A 273 13.23 5.25 10.56
C ASP A 273 11.75 5.38 10.13
N TRP A 274 11.02 4.27 10.01
CA TRP A 274 9.59 4.25 9.71
C TRP A 274 8.79 4.57 10.97
N VAL A 275 8.20 5.76 11.00
CA VAL A 275 7.41 6.24 12.13
C VAL A 275 6.09 5.48 12.19
N ARG A 276 5.85 4.76 13.28
CA ARG A 276 4.53 4.25 13.64
C ARG A 276 3.88 5.16 14.66
N LEU A 277 2.59 5.43 14.50
CA LEU A 277 1.84 6.28 15.43
C LEU A 277 1.76 5.67 16.83
N ALA A 278 1.72 4.34 16.92
CA ALA A 278 1.80 3.64 18.20
C ALA A 278 3.10 3.96 18.96
N ASP A 279 4.23 4.10 18.27
CA ASP A 279 5.55 4.32 18.89
C ASP A 279 5.75 5.78 19.33
N VAL A 280 4.89 6.70 18.89
CA VAL A 280 4.96 8.14 19.22
C VAL A 280 4.49 8.42 20.64
N PHE A 281 3.55 7.63 21.12
CA PHE A 281 3.09 7.69 22.49
C PHE A 281 4.18 7.08 23.37
N ASP A 282 4.81 7.89 24.23
CA ASP A 282 5.81 7.39 25.18
C ASP A 282 5.22 6.18 25.93
N HIS A 283 5.74 4.99 25.67
CA HIS A 283 5.50 3.86 26.55
C HIS A 283 6.21 4.20 27.85
N PRO A 284 5.53 4.22 29.01
CA PRO A 284 6.22 4.26 30.29
C PRO A 284 7.03 2.97 30.39
N THR A 285 8.30 3.01 29.95
CA THR A 285 9.36 2.02 30.17
C THR A 285 8.87 0.63 30.63
N THR A 286 8.24 -0.11 29.74
CA THR A 286 8.06 -1.56 29.89
C THR A 286 8.62 -2.21 28.66
N GLN A 287 9.76 -2.86 28.86
CA GLN A 287 10.58 -3.75 28.02
C GLN A 287 10.42 -3.68 26.48
N PRO A 288 11.54 -3.66 25.73
CA PRO A 288 11.52 -3.60 24.28
C PRO A 288 10.72 -4.76 23.67
N HIS A 289 9.60 -4.43 23.01
CA HIS A 289 8.76 -5.37 22.25
C HIS A 289 9.48 -6.01 21.04
N THR A 290 10.71 -5.61 20.74
CA THR A 290 11.53 -6.21 19.67
C THR A 290 11.94 -7.65 19.95
N ALA A 291 11.96 -8.11 21.21
CA ALA A 291 12.36 -9.49 21.54
C ALA A 291 11.34 -10.55 21.09
N ALA A 292 10.08 -10.19 20.84
CA ALA A 292 9.06 -11.14 20.38
C ALA A 292 9.06 -11.35 18.85
N PHE A 293 9.77 -10.51 18.09
CA PHE A 293 9.82 -10.62 16.62
C PHE A 293 10.80 -11.70 16.14
N GLU A 294 11.88 -11.95 16.87
CA GLU A 294 12.88 -12.96 16.50
C GLU A 294 12.46 -14.40 16.87
N ALA A 295 11.51 -14.58 17.79
CA ALA A 295 11.09 -15.90 18.25
C ALA A 295 10.04 -16.58 17.34
N GLY A 296 9.36 -15.84 16.47
CA GLY A 296 8.31 -16.38 15.58
C GLY A 296 8.81 -16.91 14.24
N ALA A 297 10.00 -16.50 13.79
CA ALA A 297 10.57 -16.93 12.52
C ALA A 297 11.30 -18.29 12.59
N ALA A 298 11.51 -18.83 13.79
CA ALA A 298 12.24 -20.09 14.01
C ALA A 298 11.31 -21.32 14.19
N ALA A 299 10.00 -21.20 13.96
CA ALA A 299 9.02 -22.26 14.20
C ALA A 299 8.29 -22.74 12.93
N ILE A 300 8.87 -22.52 11.75
CA ILE A 300 8.44 -23.12 10.48
C ILE A 300 9.68 -23.73 9.81
N ASP A 301 10.11 -24.86 10.34
CA ASP A 301 10.95 -25.87 9.69
C ASP A 301 10.38 -27.25 10.05
#